data_AF-R6YZX7-F1
#
_entry.id   AF-R6YZX7-F1
#
_cell.length_a   1.000
_cell.length_b   1.000
_cell.length_c   1.000
_cell.angle_alpha   90.00
_cell.angle_beta   90.00
_cell.angle_gamma   90.00
#
_symmetry.space_group_name_H-M   'P 1'
#
loop_
_entity.id
_entity.type
_entity.pdbx_description
1 polymer ?
#
loop_
_entity_poly.entity_id
_entity_poly.type
_entity_poly.pdbx_seq_one_letter_code
_entity_poly.pdbx_strand_id
1 'polypeptide(L)'
;MGKIIRFFAFVVTVFLIFQSPVSANAEMENGNCGENSSFSMSKVGTLVISGNGKVTKYFSDDKNIKAEQIQRIVVEEGITELGNKCFAGLEEVKQITLPTSLQGIGEGAFQQCAKIEEVKIPDSVVSIGEFAFDSCVALKEIWLPQDLEKTERALCANCINLSVVHWPQTLQVIGYAGFSGCNSLQTVKIPDTVKRIESYAFSSCKNLQILMFGSSVEKVAKSYAKNSIALRKVVNYSDISIPLVTSKGNLIWRLDGQRVEVLPPKKTARAEAKKYLIQYKLKGGKIKGRRINKHEYGKAMKQRYPRRIKEFK
;
A
#
# COMPACT_ATOMS: atom_id res chain seq x y z
N MET A 1 20.44 9.94 -57.49
CA MET A 1 20.35 10.62 -56.17
C MET A 1 18.91 10.49 -55.72
N GLY A 2 18.50 9.90 -54.60
CA GLY A 2 19.16 9.44 -53.40
C GLY A 2 18.07 9.45 -52.32
N LYS A 3 17.67 8.27 -51.83
CA LYS A 3 17.05 8.00 -50.53
C LYS A 3 15.92 8.95 -50.05
N ILE A 4 14.67 8.52 -50.16
CA ILE A 4 13.70 8.67 -49.08
C ILE A 4 13.08 7.29 -48.82
N ILE A 5 13.40 6.78 -47.64
CA ILE A 5 13.16 5.44 -47.15
C ILE A 5 11.83 5.43 -46.41
N ARG A 6 10.98 4.47 -46.78
CA ARG A 6 10.01 3.71 -45.97
C ARG A 6 9.76 4.25 -44.56
N PHE A 7 8.56 4.79 -44.33
CA PHE A 7 8.03 4.97 -42.97
C PHE A 7 6.51 5.04 -42.95
N PHE A 8 5.79 3.97 -43.31
CA PHE A 8 4.36 3.81 -43.00
C PHE A 8 3.93 2.35 -43.22
N ALA A 9 4.27 1.47 -42.28
CA ALA A 9 3.68 0.13 -42.11
C ALA A 9 4.19 -0.47 -40.79
N PHE A 10 3.75 0.07 -39.65
CA PHE A 10 4.02 -0.56 -38.34
C PHE A 10 2.95 -0.14 -37.31
N VAL A 11 1.70 -0.48 -37.59
CA VAL A 11 0.63 -0.60 -36.60
C VAL A 11 -0.15 -1.84 -37.00
N VAL A 12 -0.41 -2.73 -36.04
CA VAL A 12 -1.02 -4.07 -36.14
C VAL A 12 -0.01 -5.22 -36.18
N THR A 13 0.76 -5.44 -35.09
CA THR A 13 1.30 -6.78 -34.75
C THR A 13 1.68 -6.94 -33.28
N VAL A 14 0.77 -6.75 -32.32
CA VAL A 14 0.94 -7.31 -30.95
C VAL A 14 -0.45 -7.59 -30.34
N PHE A 15 -1.12 -8.65 -30.76
CA PHE A 15 -2.25 -9.24 -30.01
C PHE A 15 -2.52 -10.69 -30.45
N LEU A 16 -1.47 -11.52 -30.58
CA LEU A 16 -1.60 -12.97 -30.81
C LEU A 16 -0.44 -13.73 -30.16
N ILE A 17 -0.32 -13.64 -28.83
CA ILE A 17 0.36 -14.67 -28.05
C ILE A 17 -0.52 -14.95 -26.84
N PHE A 18 -1.46 -15.89 -26.99
CA PHE A 18 -2.00 -16.82 -25.98
C PHE A 18 -3.25 -17.53 -26.54
N GLN A 19 -3.09 -18.22 -27.67
CA GLN A 19 -3.95 -19.37 -27.99
C GLN A 19 -3.06 -20.50 -28.49
N SER A 20 -2.26 -21.04 -27.59
CA SER A 20 -1.91 -22.46 -27.72
C SER A 20 -3.12 -23.23 -27.17
N PRO A 21 -3.79 -24.08 -27.96
CA PRO A 21 -4.80 -24.97 -27.41
C PRO A 21 -4.08 -25.83 -26.37
N VAL A 22 -4.51 -25.73 -25.11
CA VAL A 22 -4.13 -26.68 -24.07
C VAL A 22 -4.46 -28.05 -24.64
N SER A 23 -3.42 -28.84 -24.97
CA SER A 23 -3.61 -30.13 -25.62
C SER A 23 -4.44 -31.01 -24.69
N ALA A 24 -5.58 -31.47 -25.19
CA ALA A 24 -6.62 -32.18 -24.48
C ALA A 24 -6.24 -33.63 -24.08
N ASN A 25 -5.06 -33.89 -23.52
CA ASN A 25 -4.64 -35.26 -23.19
C ASN A 25 -3.67 -35.38 -21.99
N ALA A 26 -4.03 -34.76 -20.87
CA ALA A 26 -3.44 -35.09 -19.58
C ALA A 26 -4.58 -35.24 -18.58
N GLU A 27 -4.61 -36.33 -17.80
CA GLU A 27 -5.52 -36.48 -16.66
C GLU A 27 -5.44 -35.21 -15.79
N MET A 28 -6.50 -34.42 -15.79
CA MET A 28 -6.63 -33.19 -15.02
C MET A 28 -7.42 -33.52 -13.77
N GLU A 29 -6.88 -33.23 -12.58
CA GLU A 29 -7.71 -33.15 -11.38
C GLU A 29 -8.71 -32.01 -11.62
N ASN A 30 -10.00 -32.32 -11.56
CA ASN A 30 -11.05 -31.35 -11.83
C ASN A 30 -12.24 -31.57 -10.91
N GLY A 31 -13.09 -30.58 -10.82
CA GLY A 31 -14.33 -30.69 -10.08
C GLY A 31 -15.01 -29.34 -9.90
N ASN A 32 -16.06 -29.34 -9.08
CA ASN A 32 -16.78 -28.11 -8.78
C ASN A 32 -16.04 -27.32 -7.69
N CYS A 33 -16.01 -26.00 -7.85
CA CYS A 33 -15.54 -25.08 -6.82
C CYS A 33 -16.63 -24.08 -6.39
N GLY A 34 -17.89 -24.31 -6.80
CA GLY A 34 -19.08 -23.57 -6.42
C GLY A 34 -20.30 -24.01 -7.26
N GLU A 35 -21.43 -23.31 -7.11
CA GLU A 35 -22.70 -23.68 -7.77
C GLU A 35 -22.65 -23.60 -9.29
N ASN A 36 -21.88 -22.64 -9.83
CA ASN A 36 -21.69 -22.43 -11.27
C ASN A 36 -20.21 -22.18 -11.61
N SER A 37 -19.33 -22.81 -10.86
CA SER A 37 -17.89 -22.67 -11.01
C SER A 37 -17.20 -24.02 -10.84
N SER A 38 -16.19 -24.24 -11.67
CA SER A 38 -15.39 -25.45 -11.69
C SER A 38 -13.91 -25.10 -11.63
N PHE A 39 -13.10 -26.09 -11.30
CA PHE A 39 -11.66 -25.98 -11.36
C PHE A 39 -11.07 -27.13 -12.17
N SER A 40 -9.90 -26.88 -12.75
CA SER A 40 -9.03 -27.90 -13.31
C SER A 40 -7.58 -27.64 -12.92
N MET A 41 -6.82 -28.71 -12.69
CA MET A 41 -5.41 -28.66 -12.39
C MET A 41 -4.62 -29.23 -13.56
N SER A 42 -3.66 -28.44 -14.05
CA SER A 42 -2.68 -28.91 -15.02
C SER A 42 -1.51 -29.61 -14.33
N LYS A 43 -0.85 -30.54 -15.03
CA LYS A 43 0.37 -31.23 -14.56
C LYS A 43 1.54 -30.30 -14.24
N VAL A 44 1.50 -29.05 -14.72
CA VAL A 44 2.53 -28.03 -14.50
C VAL A 44 2.20 -27.09 -13.33
N GLY A 45 1.21 -27.43 -12.49
CA GLY A 45 0.90 -26.66 -11.28
C GLY A 45 0.09 -25.39 -11.53
N THR A 46 -0.65 -25.31 -12.64
CA THR A 46 -1.63 -24.25 -12.88
C THR A 46 -3.02 -24.72 -12.49
N LEU A 47 -3.62 -24.04 -11.51
CA LEU A 47 -5.02 -24.14 -11.12
C LEU A 47 -5.84 -23.16 -11.97
N VAL A 48 -6.73 -23.68 -12.79
CA VAL A 48 -7.66 -22.88 -13.60
C VAL A 48 -9.04 -22.93 -12.96
N ILE A 49 -9.65 -21.76 -12.78
CA ILE A 49 -11.00 -21.59 -12.25
C ILE A 49 -11.89 -21.04 -13.36
N SER A 50 -12.97 -21.75 -13.65
CA SER A 50 -13.84 -21.49 -14.79
C SER A 50 -15.32 -21.43 -14.37
N GLY A 51 -16.15 -20.80 -15.19
CA GLY A 51 -17.60 -20.73 -14.99
C GLY A 51 -18.10 -19.32 -14.73
N ASN A 52 -19.38 -19.20 -14.35
CA ASN A 52 -20.09 -17.93 -14.21
C ASN A 52 -20.50 -17.61 -12.76
N GLY A 53 -19.96 -18.36 -11.81
CA GLY A 53 -20.37 -18.34 -10.41
C GLY A 53 -19.34 -17.79 -9.45
N LYS A 54 -19.59 -18.06 -8.17
CA LYS A 54 -18.69 -17.78 -7.05
C LYS A 54 -17.79 -18.98 -6.80
N VAL A 55 -16.58 -18.75 -6.33
CA VAL A 55 -15.68 -19.80 -5.85
C VAL A 55 -15.89 -19.96 -4.34
N THR A 56 -16.46 -21.06 -3.88
CA THR A 56 -16.72 -21.32 -2.45
C THR A 56 -15.80 -22.37 -1.85
N LYS A 57 -14.94 -22.99 -2.68
CA LYS A 57 -14.03 -24.06 -2.28
C LYS A 57 -12.76 -23.53 -1.62
N TYR A 58 -12.27 -24.28 -0.62
CA TYR A 58 -11.01 -24.06 0.09
C TYR A 58 -9.96 -25.01 -0.49
N PHE A 59 -9.07 -24.50 -1.33
CA PHE A 59 -8.14 -25.35 -2.10
C PHE A 59 -7.01 -25.95 -1.26
N SER A 60 -6.62 -25.32 -0.15
CA SER A 60 -5.61 -25.86 0.77
C SER A 60 -6.06 -27.12 1.52
N ASP A 61 -7.37 -27.26 1.73
CA ASP A 61 -7.94 -28.30 2.59
C ASP A 61 -8.43 -29.53 1.78
N ASP A 62 -8.40 -29.44 0.45
CA ASP A 62 -8.82 -30.54 -0.41
C ASP A 62 -7.72 -31.60 -0.53
N LYS A 63 -7.95 -32.75 0.10
CA LYS A 63 -7.03 -33.90 0.06
C LYS A 63 -6.80 -34.48 -1.33
N ASN A 64 -7.68 -34.17 -2.29
CA ASN A 64 -7.56 -34.63 -3.66
C ASN A 64 -6.79 -33.64 -4.54
N ILE A 65 -6.40 -32.48 -4.00
CA ILE A 65 -5.63 -31.47 -4.71
C ILE A 65 -4.30 -31.31 -3.98
N LYS A 66 -3.20 -31.45 -4.71
CA LYS A 66 -1.86 -31.21 -4.17
C LYS A 66 -1.59 -29.72 -4.12
N ALA A 67 -2.05 -29.06 -3.07
CA ALA A 67 -1.91 -27.61 -2.85
C ALA A 67 -0.45 -27.14 -2.98
N GLU A 68 0.50 -27.96 -2.54
CA GLU A 68 1.94 -27.74 -2.63
C GLU A 68 2.50 -27.78 -4.07
N GLN A 69 1.70 -28.19 -5.05
CA GLN A 69 2.09 -28.17 -6.46
C GLN A 69 1.52 -26.95 -7.21
N ILE A 70 0.64 -26.17 -6.58
CA ILE A 70 -0.01 -25.03 -7.22
C ILE A 70 0.94 -23.84 -7.24
N GLN A 71 1.43 -23.51 -8.43
CA GLN A 71 2.35 -22.39 -8.67
C GLN A 71 1.68 -21.21 -9.35
N ARG A 72 0.58 -21.44 -10.07
CA ARG A 72 -0.16 -20.41 -10.79
C ARG A 72 -1.66 -20.61 -10.62
N ILE A 73 -2.37 -19.51 -10.38
CA ILE A 73 -3.83 -19.47 -10.39
C ILE A 73 -4.27 -18.64 -11.59
N VAL A 74 -5.19 -19.19 -12.38
CA VAL A 74 -5.86 -18.48 -13.47
C VAL A 74 -7.35 -18.51 -13.19
N VAL A 75 -7.92 -17.35 -12.87
CA VAL A 75 -9.37 -17.18 -12.74
C VAL A 75 -9.87 -16.62 -14.07
N GLU A 76 -10.72 -17.39 -14.74
CA GLU A 76 -11.24 -17.04 -16.07
C GLU A 76 -12.42 -16.08 -15.99
N GLU A 77 -12.68 -15.40 -17.11
CA GLU A 77 -13.86 -14.54 -17.26
C GLU A 77 -15.15 -15.30 -16.98
N GLY A 78 -16.11 -14.61 -16.38
CA GLY A 78 -17.38 -15.15 -15.89
C GLY A 78 -17.41 -15.34 -14.38
N ILE A 79 -16.27 -15.60 -13.74
CA ILE A 79 -16.20 -15.68 -12.28
C ILE A 79 -16.45 -14.30 -11.67
N THR A 80 -17.42 -14.24 -10.76
CA THR A 80 -17.89 -12.97 -10.16
C THR A 80 -17.38 -12.75 -8.74
N GLU A 81 -17.07 -13.82 -8.00
CA GLU A 81 -16.64 -13.69 -6.60
C GLU A 81 -15.66 -14.81 -6.22
N LEU A 82 -14.59 -14.43 -5.52
CA LEU A 82 -13.73 -15.35 -4.80
C LEU A 82 -14.20 -15.43 -3.36
N GLY A 83 -14.62 -16.60 -2.90
CA GLY A 83 -15.12 -16.80 -1.55
C GLY A 83 -14.03 -16.76 -0.49
N ASN A 84 -14.47 -16.76 0.76
CA ASN A 84 -13.58 -16.68 1.91
C ASN A 84 -12.56 -17.81 1.89
N LYS A 85 -11.28 -17.44 2.08
CA LYS A 85 -10.12 -18.34 2.18
C LYS A 85 -9.97 -19.33 1.03
N CYS A 86 -10.55 -19.05 -0.14
CA CYS A 86 -10.56 -20.02 -1.23
C CYS A 86 -9.14 -20.46 -1.66
N PHE A 87 -8.19 -19.53 -1.70
CA PHE A 87 -6.78 -19.79 -2.01
C PHE A 87 -5.85 -19.60 -0.80
N ALA A 88 -6.39 -19.53 0.41
CA ALA A 88 -5.58 -19.35 1.61
C ALA A 88 -4.57 -20.51 1.76
N GLY A 89 -3.35 -20.23 2.20
CA GLY A 89 -2.33 -21.24 2.48
C GLY A 89 -1.75 -21.92 1.24
N LEU A 90 -2.03 -21.44 0.02
CA LEU A 90 -1.35 -21.91 -1.19
C LEU A 90 0.06 -21.28 -1.28
N GLU A 91 0.97 -21.79 -0.46
CA GLU A 91 2.31 -21.22 -0.22
C GLU A 91 3.22 -21.19 -1.46
N GLU A 92 2.96 -22.06 -2.44
CA GLU A 92 3.77 -22.20 -3.66
C GLU A 92 3.31 -21.30 -4.81
N VAL A 93 2.18 -20.61 -4.67
CA VAL A 93 1.61 -19.75 -5.72
C VAL A 93 2.49 -18.53 -5.92
N LYS A 94 2.98 -18.36 -7.16
CA LYS A 94 3.82 -17.24 -7.59
C LYS A 94 3.07 -16.23 -8.43
N GLN A 95 2.09 -16.70 -9.19
CA GLN A 95 1.36 -15.90 -10.16
C GLN A 95 -0.15 -16.11 -10.03
N ILE A 96 -0.89 -15.00 -10.03
CA ILE A 96 -2.34 -15.00 -10.10
C ILE A 96 -2.80 -14.21 -11.32
N THR A 97 -3.89 -14.64 -11.95
CA THR A 97 -4.58 -13.90 -13.01
C THR A 97 -6.03 -13.76 -12.59
N LEU A 98 -6.51 -12.53 -12.44
CA LEU A 98 -7.87 -12.19 -12.02
C LEU A 98 -8.63 -11.58 -13.22
N PRO A 99 -9.89 -11.99 -13.45
CA PRO A 99 -10.66 -11.55 -14.62
C PRO A 99 -11.35 -10.22 -14.37
N THR A 100 -11.69 -9.52 -15.45
CA THR A 100 -12.45 -8.26 -15.40
C THR A 100 -13.91 -8.45 -15.00
N SER A 101 -14.44 -9.68 -15.03
CA SER A 101 -15.74 -10.02 -14.45
C SER A 101 -15.76 -10.02 -12.92
N LEU A 102 -14.61 -10.07 -12.25
CA LEU A 102 -14.54 -10.25 -10.79
C LEU A 102 -15.08 -9.03 -10.05
N GLN A 103 -16.05 -9.24 -9.16
CA GLN A 103 -16.70 -8.19 -8.36
C GLN A 103 -16.28 -8.20 -6.89
N GLY A 104 -15.91 -9.37 -6.35
CA GLY A 104 -15.62 -9.53 -4.93
C GLY A 104 -14.48 -10.48 -4.62
N ILE A 105 -13.68 -10.13 -3.62
CA ILE A 105 -12.65 -10.98 -3.02
C ILE A 105 -12.99 -11.17 -1.55
N GLY A 106 -13.19 -12.41 -1.13
CA GLY A 106 -13.63 -12.78 0.21
C GLY A 106 -12.56 -12.62 1.28
N GLU A 107 -12.98 -12.81 2.53
CA GLU A 107 -12.10 -12.77 3.71
C GLU A 107 -10.97 -13.79 3.56
N GLY A 108 -9.72 -13.34 3.69
CA GLY A 108 -8.55 -14.21 3.64
C GLY A 108 -8.36 -14.97 2.33
N ALA A 109 -8.98 -14.54 1.22
CA ALA A 109 -8.97 -15.30 -0.05
C ALA A 109 -7.57 -15.72 -0.52
N PHE A 110 -6.54 -14.89 -0.30
CA PHE A 110 -5.13 -15.16 -0.59
C PHE A 110 -4.25 -15.10 0.67
N GLN A 111 -4.83 -15.30 1.86
CA GLN A 111 -4.06 -15.28 3.11
C GLN A 111 -2.95 -16.34 3.06
N GLN A 112 -1.73 -15.99 3.47
CA GLN A 112 -0.57 -16.89 3.50
C GLN A 112 -0.15 -17.45 2.12
N CYS A 113 -0.53 -16.82 1.01
CA CYS A 113 0.09 -17.09 -0.29
C CYS A 113 1.53 -16.53 -0.32
N ALA A 114 2.46 -17.27 0.26
CA ALA A 114 3.78 -16.78 0.64
C ALA A 114 4.67 -16.34 -0.53
N LYS A 115 4.44 -16.83 -1.76
CA LYS A 115 5.28 -16.59 -2.94
C LYS A 115 4.70 -15.64 -4.00
N ILE A 116 3.51 -15.08 -3.78
CA ILE A 116 2.95 -14.10 -4.72
C ILE A 116 3.75 -12.81 -4.61
N GLU A 117 4.32 -12.34 -5.72
CA GLU A 117 5.13 -11.11 -5.73
C GLU A 117 4.34 -9.86 -6.13
N GLU A 118 3.33 -10.03 -6.98
CA GLU A 118 2.52 -8.95 -7.55
C GLU A 118 1.04 -9.34 -7.59
N VAL A 119 0.17 -8.41 -7.22
CA VAL A 119 -1.29 -8.60 -7.26
C VAL A 119 -1.93 -7.42 -7.97
N LYS A 120 -2.50 -7.68 -9.15
CA LYS A 120 -3.30 -6.70 -9.90
C LYS A 120 -4.78 -7.00 -9.70
N ILE A 121 -5.43 -6.24 -8.82
CA ILE A 121 -6.87 -6.37 -8.60
C ILE A 121 -7.60 -5.58 -9.69
N PRO A 122 -8.53 -6.20 -10.44
CA PRO A 122 -9.31 -5.52 -11.46
C PRO A 122 -10.18 -4.39 -10.87
N ASP A 123 -10.39 -3.32 -11.63
CA ASP A 123 -11.21 -2.17 -11.22
C ASP A 123 -12.69 -2.52 -11.03
N SER A 124 -13.14 -3.64 -11.59
CA SER A 124 -14.47 -4.20 -11.39
C SER A 124 -14.72 -4.71 -9.96
N VAL A 125 -13.67 -4.91 -9.16
CA VAL A 125 -13.80 -5.40 -7.79
C VAL A 125 -14.30 -4.29 -6.87
N VAL A 126 -15.52 -4.43 -6.39
CA VAL A 126 -16.19 -3.47 -5.49
C VAL A 126 -15.97 -3.79 -4.01
N SER A 127 -15.59 -5.04 -3.68
CA SER A 127 -15.39 -5.47 -2.30
C SER A 127 -14.16 -6.38 -2.13
N ILE A 128 -13.39 -6.12 -1.08
CA ILE A 128 -12.25 -6.95 -0.67
C ILE A 128 -12.37 -7.21 0.83
N GLY A 129 -12.44 -8.48 1.22
CA GLY A 129 -12.66 -8.90 2.61
C GLY A 129 -11.47 -8.65 3.52
N GLU A 130 -11.71 -8.83 4.82
CA GLU A 130 -10.66 -8.76 5.84
C GLU A 130 -9.56 -9.79 5.55
N PHE A 131 -8.31 -9.48 5.88
CA PHE A 131 -7.16 -10.40 5.74
C PHE A 131 -6.89 -10.92 4.31
N ALA A 132 -7.52 -10.38 3.26
CA ALA A 132 -7.50 -10.98 1.93
C ALA A 132 -6.09 -11.30 1.40
N PHE A 133 -5.07 -10.50 1.74
CA PHE A 133 -3.66 -10.72 1.40
C PHE A 133 -2.76 -10.75 2.64
N ASP A 134 -3.29 -11.05 3.83
CA ASP A 134 -2.48 -11.13 5.04
C ASP A 134 -1.38 -12.21 4.90
N SER A 135 -0.18 -11.87 5.35
CA SER A 135 1.00 -12.74 5.33
C SER A 135 1.42 -13.23 3.93
N CYS A 136 1.10 -12.49 2.86
CA CYS A 136 1.74 -12.65 1.55
C CYS A 136 3.16 -12.09 1.59
N VAL A 137 4.10 -12.85 2.20
CA VAL A 137 5.42 -12.34 2.56
C VAL A 137 6.29 -11.92 1.37
N ALA A 138 6.11 -12.53 0.19
CA ALA A 138 6.81 -12.16 -1.04
C ALA A 138 6.18 -10.97 -1.80
N LEU A 139 4.98 -10.51 -1.41
CA LEU A 139 4.25 -9.47 -2.13
C LEU A 139 5.05 -8.16 -2.08
N LYS A 140 5.44 -7.64 -3.25
CA LYS A 140 6.24 -6.41 -3.42
C LYS A 140 5.36 -5.23 -3.81
N GLU A 141 4.34 -5.50 -4.63
CA GLU A 141 3.51 -4.49 -5.26
C GLU A 141 2.05 -4.96 -5.40
N ILE A 142 1.11 -4.08 -5.08
CA ILE A 142 -0.32 -4.34 -5.19
C ILE A 142 -1.03 -3.17 -5.85
N TRP A 143 -1.90 -3.48 -6.81
CA TRP A 143 -2.83 -2.53 -7.44
C TRP A 143 -4.22 -2.75 -6.88
N LEU A 144 -4.71 -1.78 -6.11
CA LEU A 144 -6.08 -1.78 -5.60
C LEU A 144 -7.04 -1.21 -6.65
N PRO A 145 -8.31 -1.64 -6.67
CA PRO A 145 -9.32 -1.13 -7.61
C PRO A 145 -9.48 0.38 -7.48
N GLN A 146 -9.60 1.11 -8.59
CA GLN A 146 -9.67 2.58 -8.57
C GLN A 146 -10.84 3.14 -7.74
N ASP A 147 -11.97 2.42 -7.71
CA ASP A 147 -13.21 2.82 -7.03
C ASP A 147 -13.34 2.28 -5.60
N LEU A 148 -12.32 1.60 -5.07
CA LEU A 148 -12.35 1.06 -3.71
C LEU A 148 -12.34 2.18 -2.65
N GLU A 149 -13.45 2.32 -1.91
CA GLU A 149 -13.62 3.37 -0.91
C GLU A 149 -12.92 3.10 0.43
N LYS A 150 -12.67 1.83 0.77
CA LYS A 150 -12.10 1.43 2.06
C LYS A 150 -11.21 0.19 1.93
N THR A 151 -10.05 0.21 2.58
CA THR A 151 -9.29 -1.02 2.84
C THR A 151 -9.83 -1.69 4.09
N GLU A 152 -10.12 -2.99 4.02
CA GLU A 152 -10.62 -3.75 5.17
C GLU A 152 -9.52 -4.09 6.19
N ARG A 153 -9.96 -4.67 7.32
CA ARG A 153 -9.07 -5.07 8.41
C ARG A 153 -7.94 -5.95 7.88
N ALA A 154 -6.70 -5.57 8.21
CA ALA A 154 -5.50 -6.36 7.93
C ALA A 154 -5.34 -6.79 6.45
N LEU A 155 -5.89 -6.01 5.50
CA LEU A 155 -5.89 -6.30 4.07
C LEU A 155 -4.56 -6.88 3.55
N CYS A 156 -3.44 -6.20 3.85
CA CYS A 156 -2.07 -6.61 3.52
C CYS A 156 -1.19 -6.66 4.78
N ALA A 157 -1.74 -7.10 5.92
CA ALA A 157 -0.92 -7.26 7.12
C ALA A 157 0.22 -8.27 6.86
N ASN A 158 1.37 -8.08 7.50
CA ASN A 158 2.55 -8.94 7.43
C ASN A 158 3.10 -9.20 6.02
N CYS A 159 2.75 -8.39 5.01
CA CYS A 159 3.40 -8.39 3.71
C CYS A 159 4.78 -7.72 3.81
N ILE A 160 5.76 -8.43 4.38
CA ILE A 160 7.05 -7.85 4.80
C ILE A 160 7.85 -7.23 3.64
N ASN A 161 7.65 -7.71 2.41
CA ASN A 161 8.31 -7.21 1.20
C ASN A 161 7.49 -6.14 0.46
N LEU A 162 6.29 -5.79 0.93
CA LEU A 162 5.43 -4.81 0.26
C LEU A 162 6.08 -3.44 0.33
N SER A 163 6.38 -2.90 -0.84
CA SER A 163 7.12 -1.65 -1.01
C SER A 163 6.33 -0.61 -1.79
N VAL A 164 5.40 -1.05 -2.65
CA VAL A 164 4.56 -0.20 -3.50
C VAL A 164 3.09 -0.58 -3.34
N VAL A 165 2.25 0.41 -3.09
CA VAL A 165 0.79 0.29 -3.07
C VAL A 165 0.25 1.31 -4.06
N HIS A 166 -0.47 0.87 -5.09
CA HIS A 166 -1.22 1.76 -5.95
C HIS A 166 -2.58 2.01 -5.32
N TRP A 167 -2.74 3.21 -4.78
CA TRP A 167 -3.93 3.58 -4.05
C TRP A 167 -5.12 3.85 -4.98
N PRO A 168 -6.35 3.51 -4.56
CA PRO A 168 -7.58 3.92 -5.24
C PRO A 168 -7.71 5.45 -5.28
N GLN A 169 -8.35 5.96 -6.34
CA GLN A 169 -8.65 7.39 -6.47
C GLN A 169 -9.81 7.81 -5.58
N THR A 170 -10.70 6.90 -5.21
CA THR A 170 -11.85 7.20 -4.35
C THR A 170 -11.61 6.87 -2.87
N LEU A 171 -10.43 6.33 -2.50
CA LEU A 171 -10.17 5.79 -1.17
C LEU A 171 -10.45 6.82 -0.07
N GLN A 172 -11.38 6.50 0.83
CA GLN A 172 -11.78 7.34 1.97
C GLN A 172 -11.19 6.84 3.29
N VAL A 173 -10.99 5.53 3.45
CA VAL A 173 -10.59 4.93 4.74
C VAL A 173 -9.48 3.90 4.57
N ILE A 174 -8.39 4.10 5.31
CA ILE A 174 -7.38 3.04 5.54
C ILE A 174 -7.74 2.32 6.84
N GLY A 175 -8.20 1.09 6.70
CA GLY A 175 -8.76 0.28 7.78
C GLY A 175 -7.75 -0.22 8.82
N TYR A 176 -8.31 -0.79 9.90
CA TYR A 176 -7.57 -1.33 11.02
C TYR A 176 -6.46 -2.28 10.57
N ALA A 177 -5.22 -2.01 10.97
CA ALA A 177 -4.05 -2.84 10.63
C ALA A 177 -3.83 -3.12 9.13
N GLY A 178 -4.44 -2.35 8.22
CA GLY A 178 -4.46 -2.65 6.77
C GLY A 178 -3.10 -2.95 6.14
N PHE A 179 -2.04 -2.27 6.59
CA PHE A 179 -0.66 -2.46 6.13
C PHE A 179 0.30 -2.67 7.32
N SER A 180 -0.19 -3.25 8.42
CA SER A 180 0.64 -3.55 9.59
C SER A 180 1.75 -4.55 9.24
N GLY A 181 2.98 -4.32 9.69
CA GLY A 181 4.10 -5.24 9.46
C GLY A 181 4.71 -5.19 8.06
N CYS A 182 4.28 -4.26 7.20
CA CYS A 182 4.85 -4.04 5.86
C CYS A 182 6.23 -3.38 5.98
N ASN A 183 7.26 -4.20 6.25
CA ASN A 183 8.59 -3.74 6.60
C ASN A 183 9.35 -3.10 5.45
N SER A 184 8.95 -3.30 4.19
CA SER A 184 9.64 -2.71 3.04
C SER A 184 9.09 -1.36 2.61
N LEU A 185 7.97 -0.91 3.18
CA LEU A 185 7.48 0.46 2.99
C LEU A 185 8.48 1.45 3.60
N GLN A 186 8.93 2.42 2.80
CA GLN A 186 9.87 3.47 3.24
C GLN A 186 9.24 4.86 3.22
N THR A 187 8.59 5.21 2.11
CA THR A 187 7.85 6.46 1.97
C THR A 187 6.46 6.12 1.47
N VAL A 188 5.45 6.56 2.20
CA VAL A 188 4.05 6.31 1.85
C VAL A 188 3.34 7.64 1.68
N LYS A 189 2.79 7.85 0.49
CA LYS A 189 1.91 8.96 0.15
C LYS A 189 0.48 8.48 0.23
N ILE A 190 -0.24 8.97 1.22
CA ILE A 190 -1.67 8.72 1.40
C ILE A 190 -2.42 9.66 0.44
N PRO A 191 -3.38 9.18 -0.36
CA PRO A 191 -4.14 10.00 -1.29
C PRO A 191 -4.88 11.16 -0.63
N ASP A 192 -5.12 12.22 -1.40
CA ASP A 192 -5.89 13.40 -0.98
C ASP A 192 -7.34 13.08 -0.64
N THR A 193 -7.87 11.95 -1.08
CA THR A 193 -9.25 11.52 -0.80
C THR A 193 -9.42 10.85 0.56
N VAL A 194 -8.34 10.41 1.20
CA VAL A 194 -8.44 9.66 2.47
C VAL A 194 -8.87 10.59 3.58
N LYS A 195 -10.00 10.28 4.22
CA LYS A 195 -10.55 11.00 5.38
C LYS A 195 -10.13 10.39 6.71
N ARG A 196 -9.97 9.06 6.76
CA ARG A 196 -9.70 8.34 8.01
C ARG A 196 -8.59 7.31 7.88
N ILE A 197 -7.66 7.34 8.85
CA ILE A 197 -6.63 6.31 9.05
C ILE A 197 -6.87 5.65 10.39
N GLU A 198 -7.17 4.36 10.39
CA GLU A 198 -7.57 3.60 11.57
C GLU A 198 -6.38 3.06 12.38
N SER A 199 -6.70 2.43 13.51
CA SER A 199 -5.71 1.93 14.47
C SER A 199 -4.78 0.92 13.80
N TYR A 200 -3.49 1.04 14.06
CA TYR A 200 -2.46 0.12 13.59
C TYR A 200 -2.28 0.02 12.06
N ALA A 201 -2.91 0.90 11.26
CA ALA A 201 -2.88 0.86 9.80
C ALA A 201 -1.47 0.64 9.21
N PHE A 202 -0.44 1.27 9.79
CA PHE A 202 0.98 1.13 9.45
C PHE A 202 1.80 0.75 10.68
N SER A 203 1.25 -0.05 11.59
CA SER A 203 1.95 -0.53 12.78
C SER A 203 3.12 -1.44 12.37
N SER A 204 4.20 -1.44 13.14
CA SER A 204 5.34 -2.34 12.96
C SER A 204 5.96 -2.30 11.56
N CYS A 205 5.79 -1.21 10.80
CA CYS A 205 6.45 -1.01 9.50
C CYS A 205 7.88 -0.52 9.79
N LYS A 206 8.80 -1.45 10.02
CA LYS A 206 10.09 -1.13 10.64
C LYS A 206 10.98 -0.19 9.81
N ASN A 207 10.87 -0.21 8.47
CA ASN A 207 11.62 0.70 7.60
C ASN A 207 10.83 1.92 7.14
N LEU A 208 9.58 2.12 7.61
CA LEU A 208 8.77 3.27 7.20
C LEU A 208 9.36 4.55 7.78
N GLN A 209 9.85 5.43 6.91
CA GLN A 209 10.60 6.62 7.25
C GLN A 209 9.75 7.89 7.19
N ILE A 210 8.92 7.98 6.15
CA ILE A 210 8.14 9.17 5.79
C ILE A 210 6.70 8.77 5.49
N LEU A 211 5.76 9.39 6.21
CA LEU A 211 4.34 9.37 5.86
C LEU A 211 3.90 10.76 5.39
N MET A 212 3.15 10.79 4.30
CA MET A 212 2.61 12.01 3.70
C MET A 212 1.10 11.86 3.65
N PHE A 213 0.38 12.60 4.48
CA PHE A 213 -1.08 12.59 4.52
C PHE A 213 -1.62 13.56 3.48
N GLY A 214 -2.55 13.08 2.64
CA GLY A 214 -3.25 13.92 1.68
C GLY A 214 -4.13 14.99 2.33
N SER A 215 -4.62 15.92 1.51
CA SER A 215 -5.29 17.13 1.98
C SER A 215 -6.60 16.90 2.74
N SER A 216 -7.32 15.79 2.51
CA SER A 216 -8.62 15.55 3.16
C SER A 216 -8.57 14.70 4.43
N VAL A 217 -7.39 14.42 5.00
CA VAL A 217 -7.29 13.58 6.21
C VAL A 217 -7.88 14.31 7.43
N GLU A 218 -9.00 13.80 7.94
CA GLU A 218 -9.74 14.37 9.08
C GLU A 218 -9.45 13.65 10.41
N LYS A 219 -9.28 12.33 10.36
CA LYS A 219 -9.18 11.48 11.56
C LYS A 219 -8.07 10.44 11.44
N VAL A 220 -7.09 10.51 12.34
CA VAL A 220 -6.00 9.54 12.45
C VAL A 220 -6.01 8.92 13.83
N ALA A 221 -6.08 7.59 13.90
CA ALA A 221 -5.99 6.86 15.17
C ALA A 221 -4.59 7.02 15.78
N LYS A 222 -4.47 7.15 17.11
CA LYS A 222 -3.16 7.37 17.76
C LYS A 222 -2.14 6.25 17.52
N SER A 223 -2.61 5.03 17.36
CA SER A 223 -1.78 3.85 17.16
C SER A 223 -1.51 3.54 15.69
N TYR A 224 -1.88 4.42 14.75
CA TYR A 224 -1.79 4.19 13.32
C TYR A 224 -0.41 3.67 12.88
N ALA A 225 0.68 4.20 13.42
CA ALA A 225 2.06 3.77 13.14
C ALA A 225 2.81 3.29 14.40
N LYS A 226 2.11 2.61 15.31
CA LYS A 226 2.73 2.05 16.54
C LYS A 226 3.88 1.12 16.15
N ASN A 227 4.99 1.15 16.89
CA ASN A 227 6.17 0.29 16.66
C ASN A 227 6.85 0.45 15.28
N SER A 228 6.53 1.49 14.51
CA SER A 228 7.23 1.84 13.26
C SER A 228 8.45 2.68 13.59
N ILE A 229 9.52 2.00 14.01
CA ILE A 229 10.70 2.59 14.67
C ILE A 229 11.51 3.55 13.79
N ALA A 230 11.46 3.41 12.46
CA ALA A 230 12.17 4.31 11.54
C ALA A 230 11.39 5.58 11.20
N LEU A 231 10.13 5.70 11.64
CA LEU A 231 9.26 6.81 11.27
C LEU A 231 9.76 8.09 11.92
N ARG A 232 10.36 8.95 11.09
CA ARG A 232 10.99 10.20 11.53
C ARG A 232 10.30 11.46 11.00
N LYS A 233 9.47 11.32 9.95
CA LYS A 233 8.77 12.45 9.33
C LYS A 233 7.34 12.07 9.00
N VAL A 234 6.42 12.92 9.44
CA VAL A 234 5.02 12.90 9.00
C VAL A 234 4.74 14.28 8.42
N VAL A 235 4.39 14.32 7.15
CA VAL A 235 3.96 15.54 6.44
C VAL A 235 2.46 15.47 6.33
N ASN A 236 1.76 16.49 6.79
CA ASN A 236 0.31 16.55 6.65
C ASN A 236 -0.07 17.67 5.69
N TYR A 237 -0.54 17.31 4.49
CA TYR A 237 -1.00 18.25 3.47
C TYR A 237 -2.41 18.78 3.74
N SER A 238 -3.12 18.25 4.73
CA SER A 238 -4.35 18.88 5.21
C SER A 238 -4.09 20.26 5.84
N ASP A 239 -2.82 20.58 6.19
CA ASP A 239 -2.39 21.83 6.83
C ASP A 239 -0.97 22.29 6.36
N ILE A 240 -0.75 22.63 5.07
CA ILE A 240 0.52 23.29 4.67
C ILE A 240 0.32 24.72 4.14
N SER A 241 0.79 25.67 4.96
CA SER A 241 1.56 26.83 4.51
C SER A 241 2.87 26.88 5.31
N ILE A 242 4.03 26.82 4.65
CA ILE A 242 5.37 26.88 5.29
C ILE A 242 6.17 28.06 4.71
N PRO A 243 6.77 28.94 5.53
CA PRO A 243 7.67 30.00 5.06
C PRO A 243 9.09 29.49 4.77
N LEU A 244 9.75 30.06 3.76
CA LEU A 244 11.18 29.87 3.49
C LEU A 244 12.01 30.93 4.24
N VAL A 245 13.13 30.52 4.84
CA VAL A 245 14.17 31.43 5.37
C VAL A 245 15.17 31.70 4.26
N THR A 246 15.36 32.97 3.89
CA THR A 246 16.41 33.36 2.95
C THR A 246 17.79 33.40 3.62
N SER A 247 18.88 33.37 2.84
CA SER A 247 20.27 33.41 3.33
C SER A 247 20.63 34.67 4.15
N LYS A 248 19.74 35.67 4.21
CA LYS A 248 19.86 36.87 5.05
C LYS A 248 18.95 36.86 6.29
N GLY A 249 18.27 35.75 6.58
CA GLY A 249 17.43 35.58 7.77
C GLY A 249 16.00 36.13 7.66
N ASN A 250 15.57 36.61 6.50
CA ASN A 250 14.19 37.07 6.29
C ASN A 250 13.27 35.90 5.91
N LEU A 251 12.09 35.83 6.55
CA LEU A 251 11.02 34.86 6.27
C LEU A 251 10.17 35.35 5.09
N ILE A 252 10.01 34.52 4.06
CA ILE A 252 9.10 34.76 2.92
C ILE A 252 8.02 33.69 2.91
N TRP A 253 6.76 34.12 2.80
CA TRP A 253 5.60 33.24 2.73
C TRP A 253 5.20 33.01 1.26
N ARG A 254 4.83 31.77 0.92
CA ARG A 254 4.20 31.45 -0.36
C ARG A 254 2.83 30.82 -0.14
N LEU A 255 1.87 31.26 -0.94
CA LEU A 255 0.53 30.68 -1.08
C LEU A 255 0.35 30.39 -2.58
N ASP A 256 -0.03 29.17 -2.93
CA ASP A 256 -0.25 28.74 -4.32
C ASP A 256 0.90 29.07 -5.30
N GLY A 257 2.14 28.99 -4.81
CA GLY A 257 3.35 29.27 -5.60
C GLY A 257 3.74 30.75 -5.73
N GLN A 258 2.90 31.70 -5.29
CA GLN A 258 3.17 33.15 -5.35
C GLN A 258 3.68 33.72 -4.02
N ARG A 259 4.51 34.78 -4.08
CA ARG A 259 5.13 35.45 -2.93
C ARG A 259 4.12 36.40 -2.27
N VAL A 260 3.95 36.32 -0.95
CA VAL A 260 3.06 37.21 -0.19
C VAL A 260 3.89 38.12 0.72
N GLU A 261 3.82 39.44 0.52
CA GLU A 261 4.65 40.43 1.24
C GLU A 261 3.94 41.11 2.43
N VAL A 262 2.60 41.07 2.49
CA VAL A 262 1.82 41.71 3.56
C VAL A 262 0.71 40.78 4.04
N LEU A 263 0.68 40.50 5.34
CA LEU A 263 -0.40 39.73 5.97
C LEU A 263 -1.66 40.62 6.14
N PRO A 264 -2.89 40.05 6.11
CA PRO A 264 -4.11 40.81 6.34
C PRO A 264 -4.09 41.58 7.67
N PRO A 265 -4.76 42.75 7.77
CA PRO A 265 -4.70 43.60 8.95
C PRO A 265 -5.17 42.84 10.21
N LYS A 266 -4.40 42.95 11.30
CA LYS A 266 -4.54 42.32 12.64
C LYS A 266 -3.76 41.03 12.94
N LYS A 267 -2.92 40.52 12.04
CA LYS A 267 -1.99 39.42 12.37
C LYS A 267 -0.53 39.89 12.37
N THR A 268 0.16 39.78 13.52
CA THR A 268 1.60 40.05 13.63
C THR A 268 2.36 38.76 13.89
N ALA A 269 3.40 38.48 13.10
CA ALA A 269 4.20 37.25 13.15
C ALA A 269 4.80 36.94 14.54
N ARG A 270 4.94 37.96 15.39
CA ARG A 270 5.50 37.86 16.75
C ARG A 270 4.50 37.33 17.79
N ALA A 271 3.19 37.50 17.57
CA ALA A 271 2.17 37.00 18.49
C ALA A 271 1.96 35.48 18.41
N GLU A 272 2.35 34.86 17.29
CA GLU A 272 2.15 33.43 17.04
C GLU A 272 3.41 32.60 17.34
N ALA A 273 4.61 33.18 17.19
CA ALA A 273 5.89 32.49 17.48
C ALA A 273 6.07 32.06 18.95
N LYS A 274 5.34 32.64 19.90
CA LYS A 274 5.36 32.22 21.32
C LYS A 274 4.37 31.09 21.66
N LYS A 275 3.49 30.67 20.74
CA LYS A 275 2.41 29.71 21.03
C LYS A 275 2.57 28.32 20.38
N TYR A 276 3.55 28.11 19.49
CA TYR A 276 3.73 26.85 18.78
C TYR A 276 5.11 26.21 19.02
N LEU A 277 5.34 25.77 20.26
CA LEU A 277 5.85 24.41 20.45
C LEU A 277 4.67 23.49 20.15
N ILE A 278 4.55 23.06 18.88
CA ILE A 278 3.53 22.17 18.30
C ILE A 278 2.48 21.71 19.33
N GLN A 279 1.47 22.55 19.55
CA GLN A 279 0.30 22.17 20.33
C GLN A 279 -0.62 21.38 19.39
N TYR A 280 -0.52 20.05 19.49
CA TYR A 280 -1.52 19.14 18.96
C TYR A 280 -2.92 19.58 19.42
N LYS A 281 -3.88 19.66 18.48
CA LYS A 281 -5.30 19.57 18.77
C LYS A 281 -5.88 18.33 18.10
N LEU A 282 -5.34 17.16 18.45
CA LEU A 282 -6.07 15.91 18.23
C LEU A 282 -7.30 15.93 19.14
N LYS A 283 -8.50 15.80 18.57
CA LYS A 283 -9.70 15.45 19.36
C LYS A 283 -9.42 14.11 20.04
N GLY A 284 -9.06 14.17 21.33
CA GLY A 284 -9.02 13.01 22.23
C GLY A 284 -7.65 12.43 22.55
N GLY A 285 -6.87 13.08 23.44
CA GLY A 285 -6.07 12.43 24.49
C GLY A 285 -4.53 12.49 24.38
N LYS A 286 -3.89 12.77 25.53
CA LYS A 286 -2.47 13.12 25.74
C LYS A 286 -1.51 11.91 25.67
N ILE A 287 -0.24 12.15 25.30
CA ILE A 287 0.90 11.24 25.51
C ILE A 287 1.95 11.97 26.37
N LYS A 288 2.45 11.33 27.43
CA LYS A 288 3.52 11.86 28.30
C LYS A 288 4.89 11.39 27.79
N GLY A 289 5.79 12.33 27.48
CA GLY A 289 7.22 12.08 27.31
C GLY A 289 8.02 12.85 28.37
N ARG A 290 9.05 12.23 28.96
CA ARG A 290 9.88 12.82 30.02
C ARG A 290 10.84 13.87 29.44
N ARG A 291 10.94 15.01 30.12
CA ARG A 291 11.82 16.13 29.78
C ARG A 291 13.27 15.80 30.15
N ILE A 292 14.19 15.81 29.19
CA ILE A 292 15.64 15.79 29.46
C ILE A 292 16.04 17.19 29.92
N ASN A 293 16.81 17.30 31.00
CA ASN A 293 17.19 18.62 31.54
C ASN A 293 18.39 19.21 30.78
N LYS A 294 18.56 20.53 30.89
CA LYS A 294 19.57 21.31 30.17
C LYS A 294 21.02 20.87 30.47
N HIS A 295 21.24 20.23 31.61
CA HIS A 295 22.56 19.77 32.06
C HIS A 295 22.98 18.48 31.35
N GLU A 296 22.04 17.54 31.15
CA GLU A 296 22.26 16.29 30.42
C GLU A 296 22.53 16.56 28.92
N TYR A 297 21.81 17.53 28.33
CA TYR A 297 22.06 18.00 26.96
C TYR A 297 23.47 18.60 26.81
N GLY A 298 23.93 19.37 27.81
CA GLY A 298 25.26 20.00 27.81
C GLY A 298 26.42 19.00 27.90
N LYS A 299 26.26 17.89 28.64
CA LYS A 299 27.26 16.81 28.71
C LYS A 299 27.40 16.06 27.38
N ALA A 300 26.28 15.76 26.72
CA ALA A 300 26.25 15.05 25.44
C ALA A 300 26.92 15.85 24.30
N MET A 301 26.83 17.19 24.34
CA MET A 301 27.46 18.06 23.34
C MET A 301 28.97 18.26 23.55
N LYS A 302 29.46 18.19 24.80
CA LYS A 302 30.89 18.35 25.12
C LYS A 302 31.75 17.12 24.79
N GLN A 303 31.15 15.94 24.64
CA GLN A 303 31.87 14.70 24.28
C GLN A 303 32.12 14.53 22.77
N ARG A 304 31.58 15.41 21.91
CA ARG A 304 31.58 15.21 20.44
C ARG A 304 32.53 16.07 19.62
N TYR A 305 33.32 16.96 20.23
CA TYR A 305 34.28 17.79 19.47
C TYR A 305 35.66 17.84 20.15
N PRO A 306 36.73 17.30 19.53
CA PRO A 306 38.09 17.57 19.98
C PRO A 306 38.45 19.03 19.70
N ARG A 307 39.09 19.69 20.68
CA ARG A 307 39.61 21.05 20.57
C ARG A 307 40.62 21.12 19.41
N ARG A 308 40.44 22.04 18.47
CA ARG A 308 41.52 22.46 17.57
C ARG A 308 42.10 23.82 17.98
N ILE A 309 43.41 23.87 17.80
CA ILE A 309 44.43 24.78 18.30
C ILE A 309 44.45 26.10 17.52
N LYS A 310 45.01 27.13 18.16
CA LYS A 310 45.19 28.53 17.74
C LYS A 310 45.81 28.70 16.34
N GLU A 311 45.54 29.85 15.73
CA GLU A 311 46.57 30.60 15.01
C GLU A 311 46.68 32.04 15.57
N PHE A 312 47.93 32.42 15.81
CA PHE A 312 48.40 33.72 16.29
C PHE A 312 48.50 34.72 15.12
N LYS A 313 48.32 36.01 15.44
CA LYS A 313 49.09 37.09 14.82
C LYS A 313 49.94 37.73 15.90
#